data_AF-A0A059EDT2-F1
#
_entry.id   AF-A0A059EDT2-F1
#
_cell.length_a   1.000
_cell.length_b   1.000
_cell.length_c   1.000
_cell.angle_alpha   90.00
_cell.angle_beta   90.00
_cell.angle_gamma   90.00
#
_symmetry.space_group_name_H-M   'P 1'
#
loop_
_entity.id
_entity.type
_entity.pdbx_description
1 polymer ?
#
loop_
_entity_poly.entity_id
_entity_poly.type
_entity_poly.pdbx_seq_one_letter_code
_entity_poly.pdbx_strand_id
1 'polypeptide(L)'
;MSEAQFYTFFTGGLGLLIAAALMIAWQLWRLRDEERDGAISALDGISHEMRINLQRMANEVAQIVDTQEAGPDVLLPVQHPQLDGVNASLIKTNRNAIAVIGATYQELEARKMALRAVLAQKRDLSATLDDAMDATINGIATLYMWEEHAGVRPSEAGTVRSWHVRDWMKAHGFSANSFPGMHLRDEVVERLRQYGLHLTPRPLTHTAHEYYSMQYDRKADPHAPFWKRKPKTEEVMAVAAADEAAEYIDEDFEDTHEGEADITPSENVDAALAEIEAMDDDLPEDDEAYAEEDSDEAGRLPN
;
A
#
# COMPACT_ATOMS: atom_id res chain seq x y z
N MET A 1 13.37 -70.64 -7.49
CA MET A 1 14.16 -69.41 -7.69
C MET A 1 15.48 -69.58 -6.97
N SER A 2 16.58 -69.03 -7.50
CA SER A 2 17.80 -68.83 -6.72
C SER A 2 17.67 -67.59 -5.82
N GLU A 3 18.45 -67.50 -4.74
CA GLU A 3 18.50 -66.30 -3.89
C GLU A 3 18.77 -65.03 -4.71
N ALA A 4 19.71 -65.10 -5.66
CA ALA A 4 20.01 -63.98 -6.55
C ALA A 4 18.76 -63.45 -7.29
N GLN A 5 17.90 -64.34 -7.82
CA GLN A 5 16.66 -63.94 -8.49
C GLN A 5 15.68 -63.27 -7.53
N PHE A 6 15.61 -63.71 -6.28
CA PHE A 6 14.78 -63.09 -5.25
C PHE A 6 15.28 -61.68 -4.90
N TYR A 7 16.59 -61.50 -4.67
CA TYR A 7 17.17 -60.18 -4.42
C TYR A 7 17.05 -59.24 -5.62
N THR A 8 17.19 -59.70 -6.87
CA THR A 8 16.97 -58.85 -8.06
C THR A 8 15.50 -58.45 -8.21
N PHE A 9 14.55 -59.35 -7.90
CA PHE A 9 13.12 -59.01 -7.88
C PHE A 9 12.80 -58.00 -6.79
N PHE A 10 13.35 -58.16 -5.58
CA PHE A 10 13.10 -57.26 -4.46
C PHE A 10 13.72 -55.87 -4.68
N THR A 11 14.98 -55.80 -5.14
CA THR A 11 15.68 -54.53 -5.42
C THR A 11 15.13 -53.82 -6.65
N GLY A 12 14.84 -54.56 -7.73
CA GLY A 12 14.19 -54.01 -8.93
C GLY A 12 12.76 -53.54 -8.67
N GLY A 13 11.97 -54.33 -7.93
CA GLY A 13 10.60 -53.98 -7.54
C GLY A 13 10.55 -52.78 -6.58
N LEU A 14 11.43 -52.73 -5.57
CA LEU A 14 11.56 -51.59 -4.67
C LEU A 14 12.03 -50.33 -5.43
N GLY A 15 13.00 -50.48 -6.34
CA GLY A 15 13.47 -49.39 -7.20
C GLY A 15 12.34 -48.82 -8.09
N LEU A 16 11.51 -49.69 -8.67
CA LEU A 16 10.33 -49.28 -9.43
C LEU A 16 9.27 -48.60 -8.56
N LEU A 17 9.04 -49.07 -7.33
CA LEU A 17 8.13 -48.42 -6.38
C LEU A 17 8.63 -47.03 -5.97
N ILE A 18 9.93 -46.88 -5.71
CA ILE A 18 10.55 -45.57 -5.41
C ILE A 18 10.44 -44.64 -6.62
N ALA A 19 10.74 -45.12 -7.84
CA ALA A 19 10.60 -44.34 -9.06
C ALA A 19 9.15 -43.92 -9.33
N ALA A 20 8.18 -44.80 -9.09
CA ALA A 20 6.75 -44.49 -9.20
C ALA A 20 6.31 -43.46 -8.15
N ALA A 21 6.75 -43.59 -6.89
CA ALA A 21 6.47 -42.62 -5.83
C ALA A 21 7.06 -41.24 -6.15
N LEU A 22 8.30 -41.17 -6.66
CA LEU A 22 8.93 -39.93 -7.11
C LEU A 22 8.21 -39.30 -8.31
N MET A 23 7.78 -40.11 -9.28
CA MET A 23 6.96 -39.64 -10.41
C MET A 23 5.62 -39.06 -9.94
N ILE A 24 4.92 -39.72 -9.01
CA ILE A 24 3.66 -39.21 -8.44
C ILE A 24 3.91 -37.92 -7.66
N ALA A 25 4.95 -37.86 -6.83
CA ALA A 25 5.32 -36.66 -6.08
C ALA A 25 5.66 -35.48 -7.02
N TRP A 26 6.39 -35.73 -8.11
CA TRP A 26 6.70 -34.71 -9.12
C TRP A 26 5.45 -34.21 -9.86
N GLN A 27 4.53 -35.11 -10.24
CA GLN A 27 3.26 -34.71 -10.87
C GLN A 27 2.38 -33.88 -9.92
N LEU A 28 2.27 -34.27 -8.65
CA LEU A 28 1.52 -33.52 -7.65
C LEU A 28 2.15 -32.14 -7.34
N TRP A 29 3.48 -32.07 -7.31
CA TRP A 29 4.21 -30.80 -7.19
C TRP A 29 3.92 -29.90 -8.40
N ARG A 30 4.06 -30.44 -9.62
CA ARG A 30 3.83 -29.71 -10.87
C ARG A 30 2.40 -29.17 -10.97
N LEU A 31 1.38 -30.00 -10.70
CA LEU A 31 -0.03 -29.55 -10.73
C LEU A 31 -0.27 -28.41 -9.74
N ARG A 32 0.31 -28.49 -8.54
CA ARG A 32 0.22 -27.41 -7.53
C ARG A 32 0.95 -26.14 -7.94
N ASP A 33 2.05 -26.25 -8.68
CA ASP A 33 2.82 -25.12 -9.20
C ASP A 33 2.02 -24.43 -10.32
N GLU A 34 1.49 -25.20 -11.28
CA GLU A 34 0.60 -24.71 -12.35
C GLU A 34 -0.69 -24.07 -11.79
N GLU A 35 -1.30 -24.63 -10.74
CA GLU A 35 -2.43 -24.02 -10.02
C GLU A 35 -2.06 -22.68 -9.35
N ARG A 36 -0.87 -22.59 -8.73
CA ARG A 36 -0.40 -21.37 -8.07
C ARG A 36 -0.11 -20.27 -9.09
N ASP A 37 0.59 -20.60 -10.16
CA ASP A 37 1.00 -19.62 -11.17
C ASP A 37 -0.23 -19.15 -11.98
N GLY A 38 -1.18 -20.04 -12.25
CA GLY A 38 -2.50 -19.67 -12.78
C GLY A 38 -3.31 -18.75 -11.86
N ALA A 39 -3.26 -18.98 -10.54
CA ALA A 39 -3.88 -18.09 -9.57
C ALA A 39 -3.22 -16.70 -9.52
N ILE A 40 -1.88 -16.63 -9.54
CA ILE A 40 -1.14 -15.36 -9.59
C ILE A 40 -1.52 -14.58 -10.86
N SER A 41 -1.51 -15.24 -12.02
CA SER A 41 -1.86 -14.62 -13.30
C SER A 41 -3.30 -14.10 -13.33
N ALA A 42 -4.25 -14.82 -12.72
CA ALA A 42 -5.65 -14.37 -12.64
C ALA A 42 -5.82 -13.15 -11.70
N LEU A 43 -5.06 -13.08 -10.61
CA LEU A 43 -5.10 -11.94 -9.68
C LEU A 43 -4.45 -10.69 -10.29
N ASP A 44 -3.35 -10.85 -11.04
CA ASP A 44 -2.74 -9.77 -11.84
C ASP A 44 -3.68 -9.31 -12.98
N GLY A 45 -4.46 -10.23 -13.54
CA GLY A 45 -5.53 -9.92 -14.49
C GLY A 45 -6.58 -8.92 -13.94
N ILE A 46 -6.96 -9.05 -12.66
CA ILE A 46 -7.84 -8.06 -11.98
C ILE A 46 -7.15 -6.70 -11.90
N SER A 47 -5.87 -6.67 -11.49
CA SER A 47 -5.07 -5.44 -11.38
C SER A 47 -5.05 -4.67 -12.70
N HIS A 48 -4.71 -5.37 -13.79
CA HIS A 48 -4.65 -4.79 -15.14
C HIS A 48 -6.01 -4.29 -15.65
N GLU A 49 -7.07 -5.08 -15.44
CA GLU A 49 -8.44 -4.72 -15.80
C GLU A 49 -8.94 -3.48 -15.06
N MET A 50 -8.74 -3.43 -13.74
CA MET A 50 -9.16 -2.32 -12.89
C MET A 50 -8.41 -1.04 -13.28
N ARG A 51 -7.11 -1.15 -13.54
CA ARG A 51 -6.26 -0.05 -14.05
C ARG A 51 -6.79 0.53 -15.36
N ILE A 52 -7.14 -0.30 -16.34
CA ILE A 52 -7.72 0.15 -17.62
C ILE A 52 -9.06 0.84 -17.40
N ASN A 53 -9.94 0.28 -16.56
CA ASN A 53 -11.24 0.88 -16.26
C ASN A 53 -11.10 2.25 -15.56
N LEU A 54 -10.15 2.40 -14.63
CA LEU A 54 -9.87 3.66 -13.93
C LEU A 54 -9.25 4.71 -14.87
N GLN A 55 -8.25 4.33 -15.69
CA GLN A 55 -7.69 5.22 -16.71
C GLN A 55 -8.75 5.70 -17.70
N ARG A 56 -9.64 4.80 -18.14
CA ARG A 56 -10.78 5.14 -18.99
C ARG A 56 -11.73 6.12 -18.30
N MET A 57 -12.13 5.83 -17.06
CA MET A 57 -13.02 6.70 -16.29
C MET A 57 -12.43 8.11 -16.11
N ALA A 58 -11.14 8.19 -15.78
CA ALA A 58 -10.45 9.47 -15.65
C ALA A 58 -10.46 10.28 -16.95
N ASN A 59 -10.15 9.64 -18.09
CA ASN A 59 -10.14 10.29 -19.40
C ASN A 59 -11.56 10.72 -19.87
N GLU A 60 -12.58 9.90 -19.62
CA GLU A 60 -13.97 10.24 -19.96
C GLU A 60 -14.49 11.42 -19.11
N VAL A 61 -14.17 11.45 -17.81
CA VAL A 61 -14.51 12.57 -16.92
C VAL A 61 -13.80 13.86 -17.37
N ALA A 62 -12.50 13.79 -17.66
CA ALA A 62 -11.74 14.92 -18.20
C ALA A 62 -12.37 15.46 -19.49
N GLN A 63 -12.71 14.55 -20.43
CA GLN A 63 -13.36 14.91 -21.68
C GLN A 63 -14.71 15.63 -21.48
N ILE A 64 -15.51 15.24 -20.48
CA ILE A 64 -16.80 15.88 -20.17
C ILE A 64 -16.60 17.28 -19.56
N VAL A 65 -15.57 17.48 -18.74
CA VAL A 65 -15.25 18.81 -18.18
C VAL A 65 -14.74 19.76 -19.27
N ASP A 66 -13.84 19.29 -20.12
CA ASP A 66 -13.29 20.08 -21.24
C ASP A 66 -14.33 20.34 -22.33
N THR A 67 -15.18 19.34 -22.63
CA THR A 67 -16.19 19.38 -23.69
C THR A 67 -17.58 19.34 -23.08
N GLN A 68 -18.08 20.49 -22.63
CA GLN A 68 -19.40 20.63 -21.98
C GLN A 68 -20.61 20.24 -22.86
N GLU A 69 -20.39 19.97 -24.16
CA GLU A 69 -21.39 19.43 -25.09
C GLU A 69 -21.32 17.90 -25.27
N ALA A 70 -20.50 17.20 -24.49
CA ALA A 70 -20.34 15.74 -24.56
C ALA A 70 -21.66 15.00 -24.43
N GLY A 71 -21.95 14.10 -25.38
CA GLY A 71 -23.14 13.26 -25.35
C GLY A 71 -23.05 12.13 -24.31
N PRO A 72 -24.19 11.55 -23.88
CA PRO A 72 -24.21 10.45 -22.91
C PRO A 72 -23.50 9.17 -23.42
N ASP A 73 -23.25 9.06 -24.72
CA ASP A 73 -22.59 7.91 -25.34
C ASP A 73 -21.06 7.93 -25.20
N VAL A 74 -20.47 9.02 -24.69
CA VAL A 74 -19.05 9.08 -24.28
C VAL A 74 -18.77 8.12 -23.12
N LEU A 75 -19.77 7.86 -22.27
CA LEU A 75 -19.64 7.01 -21.09
C LEU A 75 -19.86 5.53 -21.41
N LEU A 76 -18.77 4.78 -21.57
CA LEU A 76 -18.82 3.34 -21.85
C LEU A 76 -19.13 2.49 -20.60
N PRO A 77 -19.86 1.36 -20.68
CA PRO A 77 -20.09 0.51 -19.52
C PRO A 77 -18.77 0.02 -18.90
N VAL A 78 -18.75 -0.09 -17.57
CA VAL A 78 -17.65 -0.73 -16.84
C VAL A 78 -17.78 -2.25 -17.02
N GLN A 79 -16.68 -2.95 -17.27
CA GLN A 79 -16.67 -4.40 -17.46
C GLN A 79 -15.56 -5.02 -16.62
N HIS A 80 -15.88 -6.12 -15.92
CA HIS A 80 -14.97 -6.79 -14.99
C HIS A 80 -14.90 -8.33 -15.15
N PRO A 81 -14.71 -8.87 -16.38
CA PRO A 81 -14.69 -10.32 -16.63
C PRO A 81 -13.60 -11.10 -15.88
N GLN A 82 -12.46 -10.49 -15.53
CA GLN A 82 -11.40 -11.12 -14.73
C GLN A 82 -11.86 -11.30 -13.29
N LEU A 83 -12.45 -10.27 -12.69
CA LEU A 83 -13.06 -10.38 -11.36
C LEU A 83 -14.15 -11.44 -11.33
N ASP A 84 -15.00 -11.51 -12.35
CA ASP A 84 -16.05 -12.53 -12.46
C ASP A 84 -15.46 -13.94 -12.54
N GLY A 85 -14.38 -14.13 -13.31
CA GLY A 85 -13.64 -15.39 -13.39
C GLY A 85 -13.00 -15.82 -12.06
N VAL A 86 -12.44 -14.88 -11.30
CA VAL A 86 -11.85 -15.15 -9.97
C VAL A 86 -12.93 -15.40 -8.91
N ASN A 87 -14.10 -14.75 -9.03
CA ASN A 87 -15.26 -15.03 -8.16
C ASN A 87 -15.89 -16.39 -8.45
N ALA A 88 -15.96 -16.79 -9.72
CA ALA A 88 -16.46 -18.10 -10.13
C ALA A 88 -15.51 -19.27 -9.81
N SER A 89 -14.22 -18.99 -9.54
CA SER A 89 -13.19 -20.00 -9.28
C SER A 89 -12.78 -20.12 -7.82
N LEU A 90 -12.29 -21.31 -7.46
CA LEU A 90 -11.87 -21.67 -6.09
C LEU A 90 -10.44 -21.19 -5.76
N ILE A 91 -10.01 -20.04 -6.32
CA ILE A 91 -8.71 -19.44 -6.02
C ILE A 91 -8.63 -19.06 -4.53
N LYS A 92 -7.54 -19.45 -3.87
CA LYS A 92 -7.24 -19.08 -2.48
C LYS A 92 -6.57 -17.71 -2.47
N THR A 93 -7.29 -16.71 -1.97
CA THR A 93 -6.89 -15.30 -1.98
C THR A 93 -7.68 -14.54 -0.91
N ASN A 94 -7.32 -13.29 -0.65
CA ASN A 94 -7.98 -12.41 0.30
C ASN A 94 -9.40 -12.04 -0.18
N ARG A 95 -10.41 -12.80 0.26
CA ARG A 95 -11.81 -12.60 -0.13
C ARG A 95 -12.39 -11.25 0.34
N ASN A 96 -11.84 -10.64 1.39
CA ASN A 96 -12.23 -9.28 1.80
C ASN A 96 -11.76 -8.26 0.76
N ALA A 97 -10.51 -8.37 0.30
CA ALA A 97 -9.98 -7.48 -0.73
C ALA A 97 -10.73 -7.60 -2.07
N ILE A 98 -11.05 -8.82 -2.49
CA ILE A 98 -11.90 -9.05 -3.67
C ILE A 98 -13.30 -8.44 -3.51
N ALA A 99 -13.89 -8.52 -2.31
CA ALA A 99 -15.17 -7.87 -2.04
C ALA A 99 -15.07 -6.32 -2.10
N VAL A 100 -13.96 -5.74 -1.65
CA VAL A 100 -13.70 -4.30 -1.80
C VAL A 100 -13.58 -3.91 -3.27
N ILE A 101 -12.80 -4.64 -4.09
CA ILE A 101 -12.68 -4.40 -5.54
C ILE A 101 -14.04 -4.52 -6.24
N GLY A 102 -14.84 -5.53 -5.89
CA GLY A 102 -16.20 -5.69 -6.41
C GLY A 102 -17.11 -4.52 -6.05
N ALA A 103 -17.03 -4.02 -4.81
CA ALA A 103 -17.77 -2.83 -4.39
C ALA A 103 -17.29 -1.57 -5.13
N THR A 104 -15.98 -1.42 -5.38
CA THR A 104 -15.43 -0.32 -6.19
C THR A 104 -15.96 -0.34 -7.62
N TYR A 105 -16.01 -1.51 -8.28
CA TYR A 105 -16.59 -1.61 -9.61
C TYR A 105 -18.07 -1.23 -9.65
N GLN A 106 -18.85 -1.68 -8.66
CA GLN A 106 -20.26 -1.30 -8.52
C GLN A 106 -20.43 0.20 -8.29
N GLU A 107 -19.56 0.83 -7.48
CA GLU A 107 -19.57 2.28 -7.29
C GLU A 107 -19.24 3.02 -8.60
N LEU A 108 -18.17 2.63 -9.30
CA LEU A 108 -17.78 3.23 -10.58
C LEU A 108 -18.91 3.13 -11.61
N GLU A 109 -19.55 1.97 -11.75
CA GLU A 109 -20.70 1.80 -12.64
C GLU A 109 -21.88 2.69 -12.21
N ALA A 110 -22.21 2.75 -10.91
CA ALA A 110 -23.30 3.56 -10.39
C ALA A 110 -23.09 5.06 -10.63
N ARG A 111 -21.89 5.60 -10.36
CA ARG A 111 -21.57 7.01 -10.65
C ARG A 111 -21.62 7.30 -12.14
N LYS A 112 -21.15 6.36 -12.97
CA LYS A 112 -21.19 6.47 -14.44
C LYS A 112 -22.61 6.47 -15.00
N MET A 113 -23.50 5.63 -14.47
CA MET A 113 -24.93 5.64 -14.81
C MET A 113 -25.61 6.93 -14.38
N ALA A 114 -25.29 7.46 -13.19
CA ALA A 114 -25.79 8.76 -12.72
C ALA A 114 -25.35 9.91 -13.63
N LEU A 115 -24.05 9.99 -13.95
CA LEU A 115 -23.50 11.00 -14.85
C LEU A 115 -24.12 10.91 -16.26
N ARG A 116 -24.30 9.69 -16.79
CA ARG A 116 -24.99 9.46 -18.08
C ARG A 116 -26.43 9.95 -18.07
N ALA A 117 -27.15 9.75 -16.96
CA ALA A 117 -28.53 10.22 -16.80
C ALA A 117 -28.63 11.76 -16.74
N VAL A 118 -27.66 12.44 -16.10
CA VAL A 118 -27.60 13.90 -16.02
C VAL A 118 -27.20 14.52 -17.37
N LEU A 119 -26.22 13.94 -18.08
CA LEU A 119 -25.85 14.32 -19.44
C LEU A 119 -27.04 14.21 -20.40
N ALA A 120 -27.77 13.10 -20.37
CA ALA A 120 -28.98 12.90 -21.19
C ALA A 120 -30.08 13.92 -20.88
N GLN A 121 -30.17 14.42 -19.64
CA GLN A 121 -31.11 15.47 -19.23
C GLN A 121 -30.60 16.90 -19.50
N LYS A 122 -29.34 17.08 -19.92
CA LYS A 122 -28.67 18.40 -20.07
C LYS A 122 -28.81 19.29 -18.83
N ARG A 123 -28.67 18.69 -17.65
CA ARG A 123 -28.71 19.38 -16.36
C ARG A 123 -27.29 19.75 -15.91
N ASP A 124 -27.20 20.55 -14.84
CA ASP A 124 -25.92 20.81 -14.19
C ASP A 124 -25.23 19.48 -13.79
N LEU A 125 -23.98 19.36 -14.19
CA LEU A 125 -23.14 18.17 -14.06
C LEU A 125 -22.27 18.20 -12.79
N SER A 126 -22.09 19.37 -12.18
CA SER A 126 -21.12 19.65 -11.10
C SER A 126 -21.05 18.52 -10.05
N ALA A 127 -22.10 18.33 -9.27
CA ALA A 127 -22.15 17.33 -8.20
C ALA A 127 -21.96 15.88 -8.70
N THR A 128 -22.42 15.54 -9.91
CA THR A 128 -22.22 14.20 -10.48
C THR A 128 -20.82 13.97 -11.05
N LEU A 129 -20.12 15.04 -11.44
CA LEU A 129 -18.71 14.99 -11.82
C LEU A 129 -17.84 14.86 -10.57
N ASP A 130 -18.14 15.61 -9.51
CA ASP A 130 -17.46 15.50 -8.22
C ASP A 130 -17.58 14.07 -7.64
N ASP A 131 -18.79 13.51 -7.61
CA ASP A 131 -19.06 12.10 -7.26
C ASP A 131 -18.26 11.10 -8.11
N ALA A 132 -18.10 11.37 -9.41
CA ALA A 132 -17.39 10.49 -10.34
C ALA A 132 -15.86 10.59 -10.20
N MET A 133 -15.33 11.79 -9.94
CA MET A 133 -13.92 12.00 -9.58
C MET A 133 -13.62 11.32 -8.25
N ASP A 134 -14.49 11.47 -7.24
CA ASP A 134 -14.35 10.86 -5.92
C ASP A 134 -14.31 9.32 -5.97
N ALA A 135 -15.23 8.71 -6.71
CA ALA A 135 -15.23 7.26 -6.95
C ALA A 135 -13.97 6.78 -7.71
N THR A 136 -13.44 7.60 -8.62
CA THR A 136 -12.19 7.29 -9.33
C THR A 136 -10.99 7.36 -8.38
N ILE A 137 -10.94 8.36 -7.48
CA ILE A 137 -9.91 8.49 -6.44
C ILE A 137 -9.98 7.31 -5.46
N ASN A 138 -11.17 6.93 -5.00
CA ASN A 138 -11.41 5.71 -4.20
C ASN A 138 -10.88 4.46 -4.95
N GLY A 139 -11.20 4.32 -6.23
CA GLY A 139 -10.78 3.17 -7.00
C GLY A 139 -9.27 3.08 -7.21
N ILE A 140 -8.58 4.20 -7.45
CA ILE A 140 -7.11 4.21 -7.53
C ILE A 140 -6.49 3.89 -6.17
N ALA A 141 -7.03 4.41 -5.07
CA ALA A 141 -6.58 4.06 -3.72
C ALA A 141 -6.79 2.56 -3.41
N THR A 142 -7.92 1.99 -3.83
CA THR A 142 -8.21 0.55 -3.72
C THR A 142 -7.23 -0.29 -4.54
N LEU A 143 -6.95 0.12 -5.79
CA LEU A 143 -5.99 -0.57 -6.66
C LEU A 143 -4.56 -0.52 -6.10
N TYR A 144 -4.13 0.62 -5.54
CA TYR A 144 -2.85 0.74 -4.84
C TYR A 144 -2.74 -0.27 -3.69
N MET A 145 -3.78 -0.37 -2.85
CA MET A 145 -3.81 -1.33 -1.73
C MET A 145 -3.85 -2.79 -2.21
N TRP A 146 -4.46 -3.06 -3.36
CA TRP A 146 -4.47 -4.40 -3.97
C TRP A 146 -3.09 -4.80 -4.47
N GLU A 147 -2.45 -3.97 -5.28
CA GLU A 147 -1.18 -4.28 -5.94
C GLU A 147 0.01 -4.27 -4.96
N GLU A 148 0.16 -3.23 -4.15
CA GLU A 148 1.35 -3.04 -3.28
C GLU A 148 1.21 -3.73 -1.92
N HIS A 149 -0.02 -3.94 -1.45
CA HIS A 149 -0.31 -4.44 -0.09
C HIS A 149 -1.20 -5.69 -0.07
N ALA A 150 -1.36 -6.39 -1.21
CA ALA A 150 -2.17 -7.61 -1.34
C ALA A 150 -3.62 -7.48 -0.81
N GLY A 151 -4.17 -6.27 -0.84
CA GLY A 151 -5.50 -5.93 -0.33
C GLY A 151 -5.63 -6.00 1.19
N VAL A 152 -4.53 -5.87 1.94
CA VAL A 152 -4.55 -5.62 3.38
C VAL A 152 -5.23 -4.27 3.67
N ARG A 153 -5.83 -4.11 4.85
CA ARG A 153 -6.51 -2.85 5.21
C ARG A 153 -5.48 -1.72 5.32
N PRO A 154 -5.80 -0.47 4.93
CA PRO A 154 -4.85 0.64 4.98
C PRO A 154 -4.22 0.87 6.37
N SER A 155 -4.99 0.69 7.44
CA SER A 155 -4.52 0.75 8.84
C SER A 155 -3.60 -0.40 9.27
N GLU A 156 -3.55 -1.50 8.52
CA GLU A 156 -2.77 -2.71 8.81
C GLU A 156 -1.50 -2.81 7.94
N ALA A 157 -1.42 -2.04 6.84
CA ALA A 157 -0.33 -2.06 5.86
C ALA A 157 0.97 -1.37 6.34
N GLY A 158 1.01 -0.83 7.56
CA GLY A 158 2.19 -0.20 8.14
C GLY A 158 2.44 1.22 7.65
N THR A 159 3.72 1.64 7.62
CA THR A 159 4.12 3.01 7.25
C THR A 159 4.68 3.05 5.83
N VAL A 160 4.11 3.93 5.01
CA VAL A 160 4.45 4.10 3.58
C VAL A 160 4.94 5.53 3.36
N ARG A 161 5.87 5.74 2.42
CA ARG A 161 6.28 7.10 2.01
C ARG A 161 5.31 7.61 0.93
N SER A 162 4.79 8.83 1.07
CA SER A 162 3.80 9.40 0.14
C SER A 162 4.32 9.54 -1.30
N TRP A 163 5.64 9.70 -1.50
CA TRP A 163 6.22 9.68 -2.84
C TRP A 163 6.12 8.30 -3.51
N HIS A 164 6.14 7.20 -2.75
CA HIS A 164 5.95 5.85 -3.28
C HIS A 164 4.59 5.70 -3.97
N VAL A 165 3.52 6.22 -3.34
CA VAL A 165 2.17 6.25 -3.94
C VAL A 165 2.18 7.07 -5.24
N ARG A 166 2.84 8.24 -5.25
CA ARG A 166 2.91 9.11 -6.43
C ARG A 166 3.72 8.49 -7.57
N ASP A 167 4.80 7.77 -7.26
CA ASP A 167 5.65 7.10 -8.24
C ASP A 167 5.01 5.81 -8.77
N TRP A 168 4.32 5.04 -7.92
CA TRP A 168 3.42 3.98 -8.38
C TRP A 168 2.39 4.55 -9.36
N MET A 169 1.66 5.61 -8.97
CA MET A 169 0.69 6.27 -9.87
C MET A 169 1.30 6.74 -11.19
N LYS A 170 2.53 7.30 -11.15
CA LYS A 170 3.28 7.73 -12.34
C LYS A 170 3.64 6.54 -13.25
N ALA A 171 4.16 5.46 -12.69
CA ALA A 171 4.46 4.22 -13.43
C ALA A 171 3.20 3.57 -14.01
N HIS A 172 2.05 3.77 -13.35
CA HIS A 172 0.75 3.22 -13.71
C HIS A 172 -0.07 4.15 -14.64
N GLY A 173 0.54 5.21 -15.17
CA GLY A 173 -0.05 6.11 -16.17
C GLY A 173 -1.05 7.13 -15.62
N PHE A 174 -1.22 7.24 -14.31
CA PHE A 174 -2.09 8.26 -13.70
C PHE A 174 -1.36 9.60 -13.65
N SER A 175 -1.80 10.55 -14.49
CA SER A 175 -1.24 11.91 -14.51
C SER A 175 -1.71 12.71 -13.30
N ALA A 176 -0.88 13.63 -12.81
CA ALA A 176 -1.29 14.57 -11.76
C ALA A 176 -2.43 15.49 -12.23
N ASN A 177 -2.47 15.79 -13.53
CA ASN A 177 -3.41 16.73 -14.14
C ASN A 177 -4.53 16.01 -14.92
N SER A 178 -4.86 14.76 -14.55
CA SER A 178 -5.95 13.99 -15.17
C SER A 178 -7.34 14.55 -14.84
N PHE A 179 -7.48 15.38 -13.81
CA PHE A 179 -8.73 16.06 -13.46
C PHE A 179 -8.51 17.58 -13.41
N PRO A 180 -9.39 18.40 -14.02
CA PRO A 180 -9.29 19.85 -13.95
C PRO A 180 -9.43 20.38 -12.51
N GLY A 181 -8.58 21.33 -12.13
CA GLY A 181 -8.66 22.02 -10.84
C GLY A 181 -8.12 21.26 -9.61
N MET A 182 -7.65 20.01 -9.75
CA MET A 182 -7.06 19.24 -8.65
C MET A 182 -5.84 18.42 -9.08
N HIS A 183 -4.96 18.09 -8.13
CA HIS A 183 -3.83 17.19 -8.35
C HIS A 183 -4.19 15.76 -7.92
N LEU A 184 -4.59 14.93 -8.89
CA LEU A 184 -5.08 13.56 -8.67
C LEU A 184 -4.16 12.72 -7.76
N ARG A 185 -2.84 12.89 -7.89
CA ARG A 185 -1.85 12.16 -7.08
C ARG A 185 -1.86 12.55 -5.61
N ASP A 186 -2.15 13.80 -5.29
CA ASP A 186 -2.21 14.27 -3.90
C ASP A 186 -3.56 13.90 -3.26
N GLU A 187 -4.65 13.94 -4.02
CA GLU A 187 -5.96 13.47 -3.58
C GLU A 187 -5.99 11.97 -3.26
N VAL A 188 -5.32 11.13 -4.07
CA VAL A 188 -5.17 9.70 -3.76
C VAL A 188 -4.31 9.48 -2.51
N VAL A 189 -3.24 10.25 -2.33
CA VAL A 189 -2.43 10.22 -1.09
C VAL A 189 -3.26 10.60 0.13
N GLU A 190 -4.11 11.63 0.04
CA GLU A 190 -4.98 12.04 1.14
C GLU A 190 -6.12 11.03 1.38
N ARG A 191 -6.69 10.43 0.32
CA ARG A 191 -7.67 9.34 0.44
C ARG A 191 -7.12 8.14 1.20
N LEU A 192 -5.89 7.74 0.91
CA LEU A 192 -5.21 6.66 1.63
C LEU A 192 -4.98 7.03 3.11
N ARG A 193 -4.66 8.29 3.44
CA ARG A 193 -4.60 8.75 4.84
C ARG A 193 -5.97 8.68 5.52
N GLN A 194 -7.05 9.10 4.85
CA GLN A 194 -8.42 9.03 5.35
C GLN A 194 -8.87 7.60 5.65
N TYR A 195 -8.41 6.62 4.86
CA TYR A 195 -8.63 5.19 5.14
C TYR A 195 -7.73 4.60 6.23
N GLY A 196 -6.78 5.38 6.75
CA GLY A 196 -5.90 5.01 7.87
C GLY A 196 -4.48 4.59 7.50
N LEU A 197 -4.05 4.71 6.23
CA LEU A 197 -2.67 4.43 5.85
C LEU A 197 -1.71 5.44 6.49
N HIS A 198 -0.67 4.95 7.17
CA HIS A 198 0.33 5.80 7.80
C HIS A 198 1.33 6.33 6.75
N LEU A 199 0.95 7.42 6.08
CA LEU A 199 1.76 8.05 5.03
C LEU A 199 2.71 9.13 5.58
N THR A 200 3.98 9.05 5.15
CA THR A 200 5.06 9.99 5.51
C THR A 200 5.51 10.86 4.32
N PRO A 201 5.79 12.16 4.49
CA PRO A 201 5.55 12.96 5.70
C PRO A 201 4.04 13.07 6.02
N ARG A 202 3.75 13.33 7.31
CA ARG A 202 2.41 13.74 7.74
C ARG A 202 2.10 15.13 7.13
N PRO A 203 0.83 15.44 6.84
CA PRO A 203 0.46 16.78 6.37
C PRO A 203 0.85 17.83 7.44
N LEU A 204 1.23 19.04 7.00
CA LEU A 204 1.51 20.12 7.92
C LEU A 204 0.20 20.53 8.62
N THR A 205 0.10 20.26 9.91
CA THR A 205 -1.06 20.64 10.75
C THR A 205 -1.01 22.11 11.18
N HIS A 206 0.16 22.74 11.05
CA HIS A 206 0.43 24.12 11.45
C HIS A 206 1.23 24.81 10.35
N THR A 207 0.94 26.08 10.10
CA THR A 207 1.86 26.95 9.37
C THR A 207 3.18 27.04 10.13
N ALA A 208 4.28 27.36 9.42
CA ALA A 208 5.58 27.52 10.08
C ALA A 208 5.53 28.57 11.21
N HIS A 209 4.76 29.65 11.03
CA HIS A 209 4.56 30.66 12.06
C HIS A 209 3.83 30.12 13.30
N GLU A 210 2.74 29.36 13.13
CA GLU A 210 2.04 28.70 14.24
C GLU A 210 2.95 27.68 14.95
N TYR A 211 3.69 26.86 14.20
CA TYR A 211 4.60 25.87 14.75
C TYR A 211 5.73 26.50 15.61
N TYR A 212 6.32 27.62 15.14
CA TYR A 212 7.37 28.32 15.88
C TYR A 212 6.85 29.29 16.96
N SER A 213 5.58 29.70 16.92
CA SER A 213 4.95 30.52 17.97
C SER A 213 4.27 29.68 19.06
N MET A 214 3.97 28.40 18.79
CA MET A 214 3.65 27.43 19.84
C MET A 214 4.81 27.33 20.82
N GLN A 215 4.56 27.73 22.06
CA GLN A 215 5.45 27.43 23.19
C GLN A 215 5.39 25.93 23.47
N TYR A 216 6.18 25.15 22.73
CA TYR A 216 6.27 23.71 22.88
C TYR A 216 6.76 23.36 24.29
N ASP A 217 5.82 23.02 25.19
CA ASP A 217 6.15 22.52 26.52
C ASP A 217 6.71 21.10 26.42
N ARG A 218 8.03 21.07 26.26
CA ARG A 218 8.85 19.86 26.25
C ARG A 218 8.51 18.93 27.42
N LYS A 219 8.11 19.45 28.58
CA LYS A 219 7.80 18.64 29.78
C LYS A 219 6.45 17.94 29.70
N ALA A 220 5.52 18.41 28.88
CA ALA A 220 4.21 17.79 28.69
C ALA A 220 4.30 16.59 27.72
N ASP A 221 5.07 16.70 26.64
CA ASP A 221 5.15 15.71 25.56
C ASP A 221 5.63 14.31 26.05
N PRO A 222 4.81 13.24 25.91
CA PRO A 222 5.19 11.89 26.30
C PRO A 222 6.33 11.27 25.48
N HIS A 223 6.58 11.76 24.27
CA HIS A 223 7.57 11.22 23.33
C HIS A 223 8.84 12.09 23.21
N ALA A 224 8.85 13.25 23.86
CA ALA A 224 10.04 14.10 23.88
C ALA A 224 11.23 13.37 24.54
N PRO A 225 12.48 13.61 24.08
CA PRO A 225 13.68 12.94 24.58
C PRO A 225 14.05 13.42 25.99
N PHE A 226 13.26 13.01 26.98
CA PHE A 226 13.52 13.18 28.41
C PHE A 226 14.05 11.89 29.00
N TRP A 227 15.36 11.74 28.88
CA TRP A 227 16.26 11.02 29.77
C TRP A 227 15.62 10.87 31.18
N LYS A 228 15.01 9.70 31.43
CA LYS A 228 14.53 9.25 32.74
C LYS A 228 13.47 10.14 33.40
N ARG A 229 12.23 10.15 32.87
CA ARG A 229 11.05 10.36 33.74
C ARG A 229 11.02 9.23 34.78
N LYS A 230 11.43 9.49 36.03
CA LYS A 230 11.10 8.57 37.14
C LYS A 230 9.58 8.52 37.28
N PRO A 231 8.94 7.34 37.38
CA PRO A 231 7.51 7.27 37.63
C PRO A 231 7.18 8.00 38.93
N LYS A 232 6.07 8.74 38.94
CA LYS A 232 5.64 9.52 40.11
C LYS A 232 5.26 8.53 41.21
N THR A 233 5.93 8.62 42.37
CA THR A 233 5.94 7.60 43.44
C THR A 233 4.58 7.31 44.12
N GLU A 234 3.49 7.93 43.65
CA GLU A 234 2.14 7.78 44.21
C GLU A 234 1.48 6.46 43.79
N GLU A 235 1.73 5.92 42.58
CA GLU A 235 1.15 4.63 42.15
C GLU A 235 1.85 3.43 42.81
N VAL A 236 3.14 3.54 43.15
CA VAL A 236 3.90 2.44 43.79
C VAL A 236 3.40 2.16 45.21
N MET A 237 2.93 3.19 45.92
CA MET A 237 2.31 3.07 47.25
C MET A 237 0.98 2.30 47.23
N ALA A 238 0.23 2.35 46.11
CA ALA A 238 -1.06 1.67 45.99
C ALA A 238 -0.92 0.16 45.73
N VAL A 239 0.16 -0.27 45.08
CA VAL A 239 0.46 -1.69 44.87
C VAL A 239 1.13 -2.31 46.10
N ALA A 240 2.10 -1.61 46.71
CA ALA A 240 2.78 -2.11 47.92
C ALA A 240 1.83 -2.33 49.11
N ALA A 241 0.80 -1.48 49.27
CA ALA A 241 -0.20 -1.63 50.33
C ALA A 241 -1.20 -2.78 50.11
N ALA A 242 -1.17 -3.46 48.96
CA ALA A 242 -2.02 -4.61 48.66
C ALA A 242 -1.32 -5.96 48.88
N ASP A 243 0.01 -6.04 48.70
CA ASP A 243 0.79 -7.28 48.91
C ASP A 243 1.20 -7.52 50.37
N GLU A 244 1.28 -6.47 51.21
CA GLU A 244 1.67 -6.59 52.64
C GLU A 244 0.66 -7.34 53.54
N ALA A 245 -0.40 -7.91 52.97
CA ALA A 245 -1.41 -8.70 53.68
C ALA A 245 -1.27 -10.23 53.48
N ALA A 246 -0.27 -10.70 52.74
CA ALA A 246 -0.17 -12.10 52.29
C ALA A 246 1.09 -12.87 52.74
N GLU A 247 1.93 -12.31 53.62
CA GLU A 247 3.14 -12.99 54.10
C GLU A 247 3.00 -13.49 55.55
N TYR A 248 2.54 -14.74 55.69
CA TYR A 248 2.82 -15.61 56.83
C TYR A 248 2.68 -17.08 56.40
N ILE A 249 3.82 -17.74 56.15
CA ILE A 249 4.21 -19.09 56.62
C ILE A 249 5.30 -19.68 55.71
N ASP A 250 6.49 -19.76 56.31
CA ASP A 250 7.58 -20.74 56.16
C ASP A 250 8.35 -20.87 54.83
N GLU A 251 9.52 -20.22 54.85
CA GLU A 251 10.86 -20.79 54.59
C GLU A 251 10.94 -22.22 54.02
N ASP A 252 11.68 -22.40 52.93
CA ASP A 252 12.90 -23.22 53.00
C ASP A 252 13.96 -22.79 51.95
N PHE A 253 15.23 -23.03 52.27
CA PHE A 253 16.41 -22.58 51.50
C PHE A 253 16.76 -23.54 50.33
N GLU A 254 17.21 -22.99 49.19
CA GLU A 254 18.48 -23.46 48.57
C GLU A 254 19.09 -22.42 47.60
N ASP A 255 20.43 -22.38 47.57
CA ASP A 255 21.29 -21.42 46.85
C ASP A 255 21.85 -22.06 45.57
N THR A 256 21.95 -21.32 44.46
CA THR A 256 23.08 -21.47 43.51
C THR A 256 23.18 -20.40 42.40
N HIS A 257 24.17 -19.52 42.58
CA HIS A 257 25.19 -19.11 41.58
C HIS A 257 24.92 -18.14 40.41
N GLU A 258 26.02 -17.49 40.03
CA GLU A 258 26.13 -16.26 39.22
C GLU A 258 26.32 -16.52 37.71
N GLY A 259 26.09 -15.48 36.90
CA GLY A 259 26.41 -15.49 35.47
C GLY A 259 26.22 -14.13 34.80
N GLU A 260 27.27 -13.29 34.79
CA GLU A 260 27.29 -12.06 34.00
C GLU A 260 27.28 -12.38 32.50
N ALA A 261 26.51 -11.60 31.72
CA ALA A 261 26.51 -11.65 30.26
C ALA A 261 27.08 -10.33 29.71
N ASP A 262 28.37 -10.36 29.38
CA ASP A 262 29.09 -9.29 28.68
C ASP A 262 28.59 -9.16 27.23
N ILE A 263 28.36 -7.94 26.74
CA ILE A 263 27.87 -7.67 25.37
C ILE A 263 28.89 -6.77 24.67
N THR A 264 29.73 -7.39 23.85
CA THR A 264 30.65 -6.68 22.94
C THR A 264 29.92 -6.20 21.68
N PRO A 265 30.25 -5.01 21.12
CA PRO A 265 29.73 -4.58 19.84
C PRO A 265 30.40 -5.36 18.68
N SER A 266 29.62 -5.94 17.77
CA SER A 266 30.15 -6.65 16.60
C SER A 266 30.53 -5.71 15.46
N GLU A 267 31.65 -5.99 14.80
CA GLU A 267 32.31 -5.23 13.71
C GLU A 267 31.47 -5.01 12.42
N ASN A 268 30.21 -5.44 12.38
CA ASN A 268 29.33 -5.33 11.21
C ASN A 268 28.72 -3.93 10.97
N VAL A 269 28.81 -3.01 11.94
CA VAL A 269 28.23 -1.66 11.79
C VAL A 269 29.13 -0.75 10.95
N ASP A 270 30.44 -0.85 11.11
CA ASP A 270 31.40 0.02 10.42
C ASP A 270 31.53 -0.32 8.93
N ALA A 271 31.37 -1.60 8.56
CA ALA A 271 31.36 -2.04 7.16
C ALA A 271 30.17 -1.46 6.36
N ALA A 272 28.99 -1.37 6.98
CA ALA A 272 27.79 -0.83 6.34
C ALA A 272 27.82 0.69 6.16
N LEU A 273 28.63 1.41 6.96
CA LEU A 273 28.78 2.86 6.84
C LEU A 273 29.74 3.22 5.70
N ALA A 274 30.83 2.46 5.53
CA ALA A 274 31.82 2.66 4.47
C ALA A 274 31.28 2.39 3.05
N GLU A 275 30.27 1.52 2.90
CA GLU A 275 29.64 1.25 1.60
C GLU A 275 28.72 2.40 1.13
N ILE A 276 28.17 3.19 2.06
CA ILE A 276 27.32 4.35 1.75
C ILE A 276 28.17 5.56 1.33
N GLU A 277 29.28 5.81 2.02
CA GLU A 277 30.17 6.96 1.74
C GLU A 277 30.87 6.85 0.37
N ALA A 278 31.02 5.64 -0.17
CA ALA A 278 31.63 5.39 -1.48
C ALA A 278 30.68 5.54 -2.69
N MET A 279 29.39 5.84 -2.48
CA MET A 279 28.39 6.00 -3.56
C MET A 279 28.01 7.45 -3.90
N ASP A 280 28.48 8.44 -3.13
CA ASP A 280 28.11 9.86 -3.29
C ASP A 280 29.08 10.64 -4.22
N ASP A 281 30.21 10.04 -4.61
CA ASP A 281 31.34 10.69 -5.29
C ASP A 281 31.27 10.66 -6.84
N ASP A 282 30.23 10.07 -7.44
CA ASP A 282 30.16 9.71 -8.88
C ASP A 282 28.96 10.33 -9.64
N LEU A 283 28.45 11.47 -9.15
CA LEU A 283 27.45 12.30 -9.86
C LEU A 283 28.15 13.45 -10.63
N PRO A 284 28.00 13.55 -11.97
CA PRO A 284 28.56 14.67 -12.73
C PRO A 284 27.80 15.98 -12.42
N GLU A 285 28.57 17.07 -12.29
CA GLU A 285 28.07 18.41 -11.94
C GLU A 285 27.14 18.99 -13.01
N ASP A 286 26.01 19.59 -12.57
CA ASP A 286 25.08 20.36 -13.43
C ASP A 286 25.64 21.77 -13.70
N ASP A 287 25.97 22.07 -14.96
CA ASP A 287 26.37 23.41 -15.41
C ASP A 287 25.36 24.01 -16.42
N GLU A 288 24.72 25.11 -15.99
CA GLU A 288 24.16 26.22 -16.79
C GLU A 288 22.99 25.94 -17.78
N ALA A 289 22.01 26.83 -18.02
CA ALA A 289 21.84 28.23 -17.59
C ALA A 289 20.34 28.58 -17.40
N TYR A 290 20.06 29.45 -16.42
CA TYR A 290 18.84 30.27 -16.43
C TYR A 290 18.98 31.41 -17.45
N ALA A 291 17.88 31.76 -18.12
CA ALA A 291 17.73 33.04 -18.81
C ALA A 291 16.45 33.71 -18.31
N GLU A 292 16.60 34.82 -17.59
CA GLU A 292 15.50 35.63 -17.07
C GLU A 292 14.87 36.53 -18.15
N GLU A 293 13.80 37.20 -17.75
CA GLU A 293 12.91 38.04 -18.56
C GLU A 293 13.60 39.30 -19.09
N ASP A 294 13.12 39.78 -20.24
CA ASP A 294 13.18 41.21 -20.60
C ASP A 294 11.75 41.65 -20.95
N SER A 295 11.22 42.63 -20.21
CA SER A 295 9.89 43.21 -20.40
C SER A 295 10.01 44.72 -20.63
N ASP A 296 8.91 45.36 -21.10
CA ASP A 296 8.80 46.76 -21.56
C ASP A 296 9.45 47.02 -22.96
N GLU A 297 8.95 47.86 -23.89
CA GLU A 297 7.71 48.63 -24.09
C GLU A 297 7.37 48.58 -25.62
N ALA A 298 6.26 49.04 -26.23
CA ALA A 298 5.24 50.00 -25.84
C ALA A 298 3.88 49.79 -26.57
N GLY A 299 2.79 50.15 -25.90
CA GLY A 299 1.58 50.82 -26.44
C GLY A 299 0.96 50.45 -27.79
N ARG A 300 -0.19 49.74 -27.76
CA ARG A 300 -1.39 50.19 -28.51
C ARG A 300 -2.73 49.66 -27.97
N LEU A 301 -3.56 50.58 -27.51
CA LEU A 301 -5.03 50.50 -27.43
C LEU A 301 -5.60 51.72 -28.18
N PRO A 302 -6.91 51.80 -28.46
CA PRO A 302 -7.77 50.81 -29.12
C PRO A 302 -8.44 51.42 -30.38
N ASN A 303 -9.24 50.62 -31.09
CA ASN A 303 -10.42 51.05 -31.88
C ASN A 303 -11.24 49.83 -32.28
#